data_AF-A0A522BUD5-F1
#
_entry.id   AF-A0A522BUD5-F1
#
_cell.length_a   1.000
_cell.length_b   1.000
_cell.length_c   1.000
_cell.angle_alpha   90.00
_cell.angle_beta   90.00
_cell.angle_gamma   90.00
#
_symmetry.space_group_name_H-M   'P 1'
#
loop_
_entity.id
_entity.type
_entity.pdbx_description
1 polymer ?
#
loop_
_entity_poly.entity_id
_entity_poly.type
_entity_poly.pdbx_seq_one_letter_code
_entity_poly.pdbx_strand_id
1 'polypeptide(L)'
;AREGASTITMQVARNFFLSSEKTLTRKFSEMLLAFKIEHFLSKDQILELYINQIYLGQRAYGFAAAAQAYYGKPLEKLNVAEFAMLAGLPKAPSRYNPVANPKRAQTRQQYILRRMLGLHYIDDTQFKAALQFPPAARHDPQATEVKADYVAEMVRQAMFEQYHEGIYNSGLKVYTTLRRADQLAANQALRQGVLDYDRRHGYRGPEGHINIVGNPANLEEMLEDALSETEESNDLWPAVALVAGANEIKAYVKGGEHITLSGDGLKFAAKAFNDKADQKMRLRRGSLIRVRKDDKGVWQIAQLPLVESALLSMDPADGAIRALVGGFDFNRSKFNHVTQAWRQPGSSFKPFIYSAALEKGFTAATVINDAPIVLDP
;
A
#
# COMPACT_ATOMS: atom_id res chain seq x y z
N ALA A 1 16.55 -12.33 24.34
CA ALA A 1 17.68 -11.36 24.45
C ALA A 1 17.09 -9.96 24.56
N ARG A 2 17.52 -9.14 25.53
CA ARG A 2 17.02 -7.77 25.72
C ARG A 2 17.35 -6.91 24.49
N GLU A 3 16.35 -6.51 23.71
CA GLU A 3 16.48 -5.50 22.66
C GLU A 3 16.65 -4.12 23.33
N GLY A 4 17.78 -3.45 23.09
CA GLY A 4 18.03 -2.10 23.66
C GLY A 4 19.47 -1.73 24.00
N ALA A 5 20.46 -2.58 23.71
CA ALA A 5 21.85 -2.34 24.13
C ALA A 5 22.76 -1.61 23.10
N SER A 6 22.21 -0.89 22.13
CA SER A 6 23.00 -0.17 21.10
C SER A 6 22.95 1.34 21.33
N THR A 7 24.11 1.99 21.45
CA THR A 7 24.24 3.45 21.56
C THR A 7 23.86 4.16 20.27
N ILE A 8 23.63 5.47 20.30
CA ILE A 8 23.35 6.27 19.08
C ILE A 8 24.51 6.12 18.07
N THR A 9 25.76 6.17 18.53
CA THR A 9 26.94 5.94 17.68
C THR A 9 26.94 4.56 17.03
N MET A 10 26.56 3.51 17.76
CA MET A 10 26.43 2.16 17.18
C MET A 10 25.31 2.11 16.14
N GLN A 11 24.23 2.86 16.34
CA GLN A 11 23.16 2.97 15.35
C GLN A 11 23.61 3.73 14.09
N VAL A 12 24.42 4.79 14.23
CA VAL A 12 25.06 5.49 13.10
C VAL A 12 25.97 4.53 12.34
N ALA A 13 26.87 3.84 13.03
CA ALA A 13 27.78 2.85 12.44
C ALA A 13 27.02 1.77 11.64
N ARG A 14 25.93 1.25 12.21
CA ARG A 14 25.05 0.27 11.57
C ARG A 14 24.36 0.83 10.33
N ASN A 15 23.84 2.05 10.40
CA ASN A 15 23.06 2.63 9.31
C ASN A 15 23.91 3.11 8.12
N PHE A 16 25.17 3.49 8.36
CA PHE A 16 26.06 4.03 7.30
C PHE A 16 26.96 2.98 6.64
N PHE A 17 27.39 1.94 7.36
CA PHE A 17 28.55 1.14 6.92
C PHE A 17 28.35 -0.38 6.95
N LEU A 18 27.23 -0.88 7.48
CA LEU A 18 27.03 -2.32 7.69
C LEU A 18 25.72 -2.81 7.05
N SER A 19 25.74 -4.04 6.54
CA SER A 19 24.57 -4.68 5.95
C SER A 19 23.51 -5.06 7.01
N SER A 20 22.26 -5.23 6.55
CA SER A 20 21.09 -5.48 7.40
C SER A 20 21.06 -6.84 8.11
N GLU A 21 21.96 -7.78 7.78
CA GLU A 21 21.99 -9.15 8.32
C GLU A 21 22.43 -9.23 9.79
N LYS A 22 21.64 -9.91 10.64
CA LYS A 22 21.87 -9.98 12.09
C LYS A 22 22.84 -11.09 12.46
N THR A 23 24.15 -10.86 12.36
CA THR A 23 25.21 -11.78 12.83
C THR A 23 25.91 -11.26 14.10
N LEU A 24 26.44 -12.18 14.93
CA LEU A 24 27.23 -11.81 16.12
C LEU A 24 28.53 -11.07 15.75
N THR A 25 29.13 -11.43 14.61
CA THR A 25 30.30 -10.74 14.05
C THR A 25 29.98 -9.30 13.66
N ARG A 26 28.81 -9.03 13.06
CA ARG A 26 28.37 -7.66 12.76
C ARG A 26 28.30 -6.80 14.01
N LYS A 27 27.75 -7.32 15.11
CA LYS A 27 27.63 -6.55 16.35
C LYS A 27 28.99 -6.14 16.92
N PHE A 28 30.03 -6.96 16.73
CA PHE A 28 31.39 -6.60 17.08
C PHE A 28 31.95 -5.49 16.16
N SER A 29 31.68 -5.58 14.85
CA SER A 29 32.03 -4.53 13.88
C SER A 29 31.33 -3.20 14.18
N GLU A 30 30.05 -3.21 14.59
CA GLU A 30 29.31 -2.02 15.04
C GLU A 30 30.03 -1.32 16.19
N MET A 31 30.54 -2.08 17.17
CA MET A 31 31.27 -1.52 18.32
C MET A 31 32.62 -0.92 17.93
N LEU A 32 33.42 -1.62 17.11
CA LEU A 32 34.72 -1.11 16.64
C LEU A 32 34.56 0.14 15.79
N LEU A 33 33.56 0.15 14.91
CA LEU A 33 33.29 1.30 14.06
C LEU A 33 32.73 2.48 14.87
N ALA A 34 31.90 2.23 15.87
CA ALA A 34 31.45 3.26 16.79
C ALA A 34 32.63 3.91 17.53
N PHE A 35 33.60 3.11 17.99
CA PHE A 35 34.82 3.65 18.61
C PHE A 35 35.61 4.53 17.64
N LYS A 36 35.76 4.08 16.38
CA LYS A 36 36.42 4.87 15.33
C LYS A 36 35.68 6.18 15.06
N ILE A 37 34.36 6.14 14.95
CA ILE A 37 33.52 7.34 14.74
C ILE A 37 33.70 8.32 15.90
N GLU A 38 33.65 7.86 17.15
CA GLU A 38 33.83 8.70 18.35
C GLU A 38 35.25 9.29 18.48
N HIS A 39 36.25 8.69 17.84
CA HIS A 39 37.59 9.26 17.79
C HIS A 39 37.69 10.45 16.83
N PHE A 40 36.91 10.45 15.74
CA PHE A 40 36.98 11.48 14.70
C PHE A 40 35.86 12.52 14.76
N LEU A 41 34.73 12.22 15.42
CA LEU A 41 33.57 13.10 15.50
C LEU A 41 33.17 13.35 16.95
N SER A 42 32.76 14.59 17.23
CA SER A 42 32.16 14.95 18.52
C SER A 42 30.77 14.32 18.70
N LYS A 43 30.27 14.25 19.93
CA LYS A 43 28.93 13.72 20.23
C LYS A 43 27.83 14.48 19.48
N ASP A 44 27.99 15.80 19.31
CA ASP A 44 27.03 16.64 18.58
C ASP A 44 27.03 16.31 17.09
N GLN A 45 28.20 16.12 16.48
CA GLN A 45 28.33 15.72 15.07
C GLN A 45 27.75 14.32 14.82
N ILE A 46 27.94 13.39 15.76
CA ILE A 46 27.36 12.04 15.68
C ILE A 46 25.84 12.11 15.77
N LEU A 47 25.31 12.96 16.65
CA LEU A 47 23.87 13.17 16.79
C LEU A 47 23.29 13.84 15.55
N GLU A 48 23.98 14.80 14.95
CA GLU A 48 23.59 15.45 13.69
C GLU A 48 23.49 14.44 12.55
N LEU A 49 24.52 13.60 12.37
CA LEU A 49 24.49 12.52 11.38
C LEU A 49 23.33 11.56 11.60
N TYR A 50 23.08 11.19 12.86
CA TYR A 50 21.95 10.33 13.22
C TYR A 50 20.61 10.97 12.86
N ILE A 51 20.40 12.23 13.25
CA ILE A 51 19.14 12.97 13.02
C ILE A 51 18.86 13.13 11.52
N ASN A 52 19.89 13.30 10.69
CA ASN A 52 19.72 13.52 9.26
C ASN A 52 19.51 12.24 8.45
N GLN A 53 19.88 11.06 8.97
CA GLN A 53 19.89 9.82 8.18
C GLN A 53 18.99 8.73 8.72
N ILE A 54 18.47 8.85 9.95
CA ILE A 54 17.63 7.80 10.51
C ILE A 54 16.33 7.63 9.71
N TYR A 55 16.00 6.39 9.37
CA TYR A 55 14.72 6.06 8.74
C TYR A 55 13.56 6.18 9.74
N LEU A 56 12.56 6.99 9.40
CA LEU A 56 11.41 7.29 10.25
C LEU A 56 10.07 6.83 9.63
N GLY A 57 10.10 5.98 8.59
CA GLY A 57 8.90 5.54 7.88
C GLY A 57 8.46 6.55 6.80
N GLN A 58 7.45 6.20 5.99
CA GLN A 58 6.96 7.04 4.88
C GLN A 58 8.06 7.48 3.90
N ARG A 59 9.05 6.61 3.64
CA ARG A 59 10.25 6.93 2.82
C ARG A 59 11.05 8.15 3.33
N ALA A 60 10.81 8.59 4.57
CA ALA A 60 11.51 9.72 5.17
C ALA A 60 12.79 9.26 5.87
N TYR A 61 13.92 9.78 5.41
CA TYR A 61 15.22 9.65 6.04
C TYR A 61 15.58 11.00 6.67
N GLY A 62 15.74 10.98 7.98
CA GLY A 62 15.99 12.15 8.80
C GLY A 62 14.74 12.87 9.29
N PHE A 63 14.90 13.60 10.40
CA PHE A 63 13.78 14.24 11.10
C PHE A 63 13.14 15.37 10.28
N ALA A 64 13.89 16.10 9.46
CA ALA A 64 13.33 17.16 8.60
C ALA A 64 12.40 16.58 7.52
N ALA A 65 12.85 15.52 6.83
CA ALA A 65 12.02 14.82 5.85
C ALA A 65 10.78 14.22 6.51
N ALA A 66 10.91 13.67 7.72
CA ALA A 66 9.77 13.11 8.46
C ALA A 66 8.79 14.18 8.93
N ALA A 67 9.27 15.35 9.38
CA ALA A 67 8.43 16.49 9.73
C ALA A 67 7.57 16.93 8.53
N GLN A 68 8.19 17.02 7.35
CA GLN A 68 7.48 17.33 6.12
C GLN A 68 6.50 16.20 5.72
N ALA A 69 6.93 14.94 5.77
CA ALA A 69 6.11 13.80 5.36
C ALA A 69 4.87 13.62 6.26
N TYR A 70 5.03 13.72 7.59
CA TYR A 70 3.95 13.46 8.54
C TYR A 70 3.10 14.70 8.85
N TYR A 71 3.68 15.90 8.84
CA TYR A 71 3.00 17.13 9.30
C TYR A 71 2.96 18.25 8.27
N GLY A 72 3.70 18.14 7.15
CA GLY A 72 3.80 19.22 6.16
C GLY A 72 4.46 20.49 6.71
N LYS A 73 5.27 20.35 7.78
CA LYS A 73 5.88 21.46 8.51
C LYS A 73 7.39 21.33 8.54
N PRO A 74 8.14 22.45 8.51
CA PRO A 74 9.55 22.45 8.86
C PRO A 74 9.74 22.21 10.37
N LEU A 75 10.92 21.75 10.78
CA LEU A 75 11.19 21.30 12.16
C LEU A 75 10.93 22.39 13.21
N GLU A 76 11.23 23.63 12.89
CA GLU A 76 11.09 24.79 13.78
C GLU A 76 9.63 25.10 14.13
N LYS A 77 8.69 24.57 13.33
CA LYS A 77 7.24 24.73 13.53
C LYS A 77 6.58 23.53 14.20
N LEU A 78 7.34 22.51 14.58
CA LEU A 78 6.79 21.35 15.28
C LEU A 78 6.52 21.67 16.75
N ASN A 79 5.40 21.15 17.26
CA ASN A 79 5.09 21.19 18.68
C ASN A 79 5.69 19.99 19.43
N VAL A 80 5.64 20.04 20.77
CA VAL A 80 6.19 19.00 21.66
C VAL A 80 5.61 17.60 21.37
N ALA A 81 4.32 17.51 21.06
CA ALA A 81 3.67 16.24 20.76
C ALA A 81 4.16 15.65 19.43
N GLU A 82 4.35 16.49 18.40
CA GLU A 82 4.87 16.09 17.09
C GLU A 82 6.33 15.62 17.20
N PHE A 83 7.17 16.32 17.97
CA PHE A 83 8.53 15.87 18.30
C PHE A 83 8.54 14.54 19.06
N ALA A 84 7.68 14.39 20.06
CA ALA A 84 7.55 13.15 20.83
C ALA A 84 7.14 11.97 19.93
N MET A 85 6.28 12.22 18.94
CA MET A 85 5.90 11.21 17.97
C MET A 85 7.09 10.81 17.09
N LEU A 86 7.79 11.77 16.47
CA LEU A 86 8.94 11.50 15.61
C LEU A 86 10.05 10.75 16.37
N ALA A 87 10.33 11.15 17.61
CA ALA A 87 11.31 10.49 18.48
C ALA A 87 10.93 9.03 18.82
N GLY A 88 9.67 8.65 18.66
CA GLY A 88 9.18 7.30 18.91
C GLY A 88 9.35 6.32 17.76
N LEU A 89 9.49 6.84 16.53
CA LEU A 89 9.56 6.07 15.29
C LEU A 89 10.84 5.21 15.17
N PRO A 90 12.05 5.67 15.53
CA PRO A 90 13.29 4.89 15.41
C PRO A 90 13.22 3.44 15.94
N LYS A 91 12.44 3.21 17.00
CA LYS A 91 12.33 1.89 17.63
C LYS A 91 11.66 0.86 16.70
N ALA A 92 10.63 1.28 15.97
CA ALA A 92 9.90 0.45 15.02
C ALA A 92 9.09 1.35 14.08
N PRO A 93 9.72 1.89 13.01
CA PRO A 93 9.10 2.93 12.16
C PRO A 93 7.80 2.48 11.51
N SER A 94 7.65 1.18 11.21
CA SER A 94 6.42 0.62 10.64
C SER A 94 5.33 0.39 11.70
N ARG A 95 5.70 -0.15 12.88
CA ARG A 95 4.74 -0.50 13.95
C ARG A 95 4.14 0.73 14.64
N TYR A 96 4.93 1.79 14.78
CA TYR A 96 4.51 3.06 15.38
C TYR A 96 4.22 4.15 14.34
N ASN A 97 4.09 3.78 13.07
CA ASN A 97 3.76 4.73 12.02
C ASN A 97 2.41 5.40 12.31
N PRO A 98 2.33 6.74 12.41
CA PRO A 98 1.11 7.43 12.81
C PRO A 98 0.03 7.43 11.71
N VAL A 99 0.41 7.19 10.46
CA VAL A 99 -0.51 7.06 9.32
C VAL A 99 -1.07 5.64 9.26
N ALA A 100 -0.22 4.62 9.37
CA ALA A 100 -0.66 3.23 9.27
C ALA A 100 -1.30 2.69 10.55
N ASN A 101 -0.84 3.15 11.73
CA ASN A 101 -1.23 2.61 13.04
C ASN A 101 -1.46 3.72 14.09
N PRO A 102 -2.50 4.56 13.92
CA PRO A 102 -2.71 5.76 14.75
C PRO A 102 -2.86 5.46 16.24
N LYS A 103 -3.56 4.37 16.62
CA LYS A 103 -3.72 3.96 18.03
C LYS A 103 -2.37 3.63 18.70
N ARG A 104 -1.54 2.78 18.06
CA ARG A 104 -0.22 2.40 18.59
C ARG A 104 0.76 3.58 18.59
N ALA A 105 0.69 4.44 17.57
CA ALA A 105 1.45 5.67 17.51
C ALA A 105 1.10 6.60 18.69
N GLN A 106 -0.19 6.74 19.02
CA GLN A 106 -0.65 7.51 20.18
C GLN A 106 -0.08 6.96 21.50
N THR A 107 -0.18 5.65 21.73
CA THR A 107 0.39 5.02 22.93
C THR A 107 1.89 5.27 23.03
N ARG A 108 2.62 5.19 21.91
CA ARG A 108 4.06 5.42 21.86
C ARG A 108 4.42 6.88 22.14
N GLN A 109 3.69 7.83 21.56
CA GLN A 109 3.85 9.27 21.77
C GLN A 109 3.63 9.61 23.25
N GLN A 110 2.53 9.13 23.85
CA GLN A 110 2.23 9.37 25.27
C GLN A 110 3.31 8.81 26.20
N TYR A 111 3.85 7.63 25.90
CA TYR A 111 4.99 7.09 26.65
C TYR A 111 6.20 8.04 26.63
N ILE A 112 6.51 8.63 25.48
CA ILE A 112 7.64 9.55 25.33
C ILE A 112 7.38 10.86 26.06
N LEU A 113 6.18 11.42 25.95
CA LEU A 113 5.77 12.60 26.70
C LEU A 113 5.91 12.39 28.22
N ARG A 114 5.49 11.24 28.75
CA ARG A 114 5.67 10.89 30.17
C ARG A 114 7.14 10.82 30.57
N ARG A 115 8.00 10.30 29.67
CA ARG A 115 9.45 10.25 29.89
C ARG A 115 10.10 11.63 29.85
N MET A 116 9.64 12.52 28.97
CA MET A 116 10.12 13.91 28.90
C MET A 116 9.76 14.67 30.17
N LEU A 117 8.53 14.50 30.69
CA LEU A 117 8.11 15.08 31.97
C LEU A 117 8.95 14.55 33.14
N GLY A 118 9.12 13.23 33.24
CA GLY A 118 9.92 12.60 34.31
C GLY A 118 11.42 12.91 34.25
N LEU A 119 11.92 13.43 33.12
CA LEU A 119 13.30 13.89 32.96
C LEU A 119 13.42 15.42 32.99
N HIS A 120 12.33 16.12 33.30
CA HIS A 120 12.27 17.59 33.37
C HIS A 120 12.61 18.32 32.05
N TYR A 121 12.44 17.67 30.90
CA TYR A 121 12.54 18.33 29.59
C TYR A 121 11.30 19.16 29.23
N ILE A 122 10.16 18.86 29.88
CA ILE A 122 8.91 19.60 29.76
C ILE A 122 8.25 19.73 31.15
N ASP A 123 7.44 20.75 31.33
CA ASP A 123 6.63 20.94 32.53
C ASP A 123 5.23 20.29 32.43
N ASP A 124 4.48 20.31 33.53
CA ASP A 124 3.14 19.72 33.65
C ASP A 124 2.12 20.39 32.70
N THR A 125 2.32 21.68 32.39
CA THR A 125 1.44 22.44 31.49
C THR A 125 1.68 22.04 30.04
N GLN A 126 2.94 21.94 29.64
CA GLN A 126 3.37 21.47 28.32
C GLN A 126 2.96 20.01 28.11
N PHE A 127 3.10 19.16 29.14
CA PHE A 127 2.67 17.77 29.08
C PHE A 127 1.15 17.66 28.84
N LYS A 128 0.33 18.37 29.62
CA LYS A 128 -1.13 18.36 29.45
C LYS A 128 -1.56 18.92 28.09
N ALA A 129 -0.90 19.98 27.62
CA ALA A 129 -1.15 20.53 26.29
C ALA A 129 -0.77 19.54 25.18
N ALA A 130 0.38 18.86 25.29
CA ALA A 130 0.86 17.90 24.30
C ALA A 130 -0.08 16.68 24.16
N LEU A 131 -0.75 16.25 25.23
CA LEU A 131 -1.72 15.15 25.19
C LEU A 131 -2.97 15.43 24.35
N GLN A 132 -3.28 16.71 24.08
CA GLN A 132 -4.43 17.11 23.27
C GLN A 132 -4.17 17.01 21.76
N PHE A 133 -2.90 16.90 21.33
CA PHE A 133 -2.55 16.80 19.92
C PHE A 133 -2.55 15.34 19.45
N PRO A 134 -3.23 15.02 18.33
CA PRO A 134 -3.20 13.67 17.77
C PRO A 134 -1.79 13.30 17.25
N PRO A 135 -1.43 12.00 17.23
CA PRO A 135 -0.11 11.52 16.78
C PRO A 135 0.13 11.68 15.28
N ALA A 136 -0.90 11.96 14.48
CA ALA A 136 -0.80 12.29 13.07
C ALA A 136 -1.47 13.64 12.84
N ALA A 137 -0.83 14.55 12.10
CA ALA A 137 -1.63 15.45 11.28
C ALA A 137 -2.30 14.58 10.22
N ARG A 138 -3.59 14.77 9.99
CA ARG A 138 -4.22 14.27 8.76
C ARG A 138 -3.41 14.86 7.62
N HIS A 139 -2.57 14.05 6.96
CA HIS A 139 -2.14 14.36 5.62
C HIS A 139 -3.43 14.46 4.83
N ASP A 140 -3.68 15.64 4.25
CA ASP A 140 -4.91 15.90 3.53
C ASP A 140 -5.06 14.82 2.44
N PRO A 141 -6.07 13.93 2.52
CA PRO A 141 -6.30 12.96 1.45
C PRO A 141 -6.60 13.66 0.12
N GLN A 142 -6.93 14.97 0.17
CA GLN A 142 -7.15 15.82 -0.99
C GLN A 142 -5.86 16.34 -1.65
N ALA A 143 -4.66 16.08 -1.08
CA ALA A 143 -3.39 16.38 -1.74
C ALA A 143 -3.10 15.36 -2.87
N THR A 144 -3.98 15.32 -3.86
CA THR A 144 -3.66 15.18 -5.30
C THR A 144 -2.75 14.04 -5.78
N GLU A 145 -2.66 12.90 -5.09
CA GLU A 145 -1.95 11.75 -5.67
C GLU A 145 -2.91 10.99 -6.60
N VAL A 146 -2.82 11.25 -7.90
CA VAL A 146 -3.46 10.38 -8.91
C VAL A 146 -2.75 9.03 -8.84
N LYS A 147 -3.47 7.97 -8.47
CA LYS A 147 -2.90 6.61 -8.43
C LYS A 147 -2.53 6.16 -9.84
N ALA A 148 -1.26 6.33 -10.21
CA ALA A 148 -0.73 6.06 -11.54
C ALA A 148 0.58 5.26 -11.44
N ASP A 149 0.63 4.30 -10.52
CA ASP A 149 1.87 3.60 -10.14
C ASP A 149 2.56 2.90 -11.32
N TYR A 150 1.80 2.33 -12.26
CA TYR A 150 2.34 1.73 -13.48
C TYR A 150 3.07 2.77 -14.35
N VAL A 151 2.52 3.99 -14.47
CA VAL A 151 3.16 5.06 -15.24
C VAL A 151 4.35 5.64 -14.47
N ALA A 152 4.24 5.78 -13.15
CA ALA A 152 5.37 6.17 -12.31
C ALA A 152 6.56 5.20 -12.46
N GLU A 153 6.28 3.89 -12.51
CA GLU A 153 7.31 2.87 -12.75
C GLU A 153 7.87 2.94 -14.18
N MET A 154 7.04 3.18 -15.21
CA MET A 154 7.52 3.41 -16.58
C MET A 154 8.44 4.63 -16.65
N VAL A 155 8.07 5.73 -15.99
CA VAL A 155 8.91 6.94 -15.90
C VAL A 155 10.22 6.61 -15.17
N ARG A 156 10.16 5.89 -14.05
CA ARG A 156 11.36 5.49 -13.30
C ARG A 156 12.31 4.67 -14.17
N GLN A 157 11.79 3.71 -14.94
CA GLN A 157 12.58 2.87 -15.85
C GLN A 157 13.22 3.71 -16.96
N ALA A 158 12.44 4.57 -17.64
CA ALA A 158 12.95 5.43 -18.71
C ALA A 158 14.02 6.41 -18.20
N MET A 159 13.81 7.03 -17.04
CA MET A 159 14.80 7.93 -16.46
C MET A 159 16.04 7.19 -15.97
N PHE A 160 15.90 5.97 -15.43
CA PHE A 160 17.04 5.15 -15.05
C PHE A 160 17.85 4.70 -16.25
N GLU A 161 17.21 4.33 -17.36
CA GLU A 161 17.89 3.96 -18.61
C GLU A 161 18.75 5.12 -19.14
N GLN A 162 18.25 6.36 -19.04
CA GLN A 162 18.97 7.54 -19.51
C GLN A 162 20.04 8.05 -18.52
N TYR A 163 19.74 8.08 -17.22
CA TYR A 163 20.55 8.77 -16.21
C TYR A 163 21.18 7.85 -15.15
N HIS A 164 20.90 6.55 -15.20
CA HIS A 164 21.41 5.52 -14.29
C HIS A 164 21.17 5.90 -12.81
N GLU A 165 22.06 5.55 -11.89
CA GLU A 165 21.88 5.80 -10.44
C GLU A 165 21.80 7.29 -10.08
N GLY A 166 22.35 8.18 -10.91
CA GLY A 166 22.34 9.62 -10.68
C GLY A 166 20.92 10.20 -10.59
N ILE A 167 19.93 9.55 -11.20
CA ILE A 167 18.54 10.04 -11.19
C ILE A 167 17.97 10.18 -9.78
N TYR A 168 18.30 9.25 -8.88
CA TYR A 168 17.70 9.19 -7.54
C TYR A 168 18.15 10.33 -6.61
N ASN A 169 19.24 11.00 -6.97
CA ASN A 169 19.80 12.14 -6.21
C ASN A 169 19.68 13.47 -6.97
N SER A 170 19.14 13.46 -8.19
CA SER A 170 19.16 14.62 -9.09
C SER A 170 18.11 15.69 -8.77
N GLY A 171 17.04 15.33 -8.05
CA GLY A 171 15.90 16.21 -7.78
C GLY A 171 15.10 16.61 -9.04
N LEU A 172 15.29 15.93 -10.17
CA LEU A 172 14.56 16.22 -11.42
C LEU A 172 13.05 16.04 -11.23
N LYS A 173 12.29 16.95 -11.86
CA LYS A 173 10.82 16.88 -11.93
C LYS A 173 10.40 16.41 -13.31
N VAL A 174 9.72 15.28 -13.38
CA VAL A 174 9.20 14.71 -14.63
C VAL A 174 7.72 15.05 -14.77
N TYR A 175 7.37 15.75 -15.86
CA TYR A 175 5.99 16.03 -16.22
C TYR A 175 5.56 15.06 -17.32
N THR A 176 4.51 14.28 -17.06
CA THR A 176 4.01 13.27 -18.00
C THR A 176 2.85 13.81 -18.85
N THR A 177 2.45 13.02 -19.85
CA THR A 177 1.30 13.32 -20.73
C THR A 177 -0.06 12.93 -20.12
N LEU A 178 -0.05 12.31 -18.93
CA LEU A 178 -1.26 11.87 -18.24
C LEU A 178 -2.19 13.03 -17.91
N ARG A 179 -3.48 12.78 -18.07
CA ARG A 179 -4.53 13.68 -17.57
C ARG A 179 -5.15 13.06 -16.34
N ARG A 180 -5.20 13.84 -15.25
CA ARG A 180 -5.77 13.39 -13.97
C ARG A 180 -7.18 12.82 -14.11
N ALA A 181 -8.06 13.50 -14.83
CA ALA A 181 -9.44 13.06 -15.02
C ALA A 181 -9.50 11.69 -15.74
N ASP A 182 -8.74 11.55 -16.82
CA ASP A 182 -8.71 10.33 -17.63
C ASP A 182 -8.13 9.15 -16.86
N GLN A 183 -7.05 9.38 -16.08
CA GLN A 183 -6.45 8.34 -15.26
C GLN A 183 -7.38 7.87 -14.13
N LEU A 184 -8.09 8.79 -13.47
CA LEU A 184 -9.08 8.43 -12.44
C LEU A 184 -10.23 7.62 -13.04
N ALA A 185 -10.76 8.04 -14.19
CA ALA A 185 -11.80 7.31 -14.89
C ALA A 185 -11.32 5.91 -15.33
N ALA A 186 -10.10 5.80 -15.86
CA ALA A 186 -9.51 4.53 -16.26
C ALA A 186 -9.33 3.56 -15.08
N ASN A 187 -8.80 4.06 -13.96
CA ASN A 187 -8.65 3.27 -12.73
C ASN A 187 -10.00 2.72 -12.26
N GLN A 188 -11.03 3.57 -12.23
CA GLN A 188 -12.37 3.17 -11.80
C GLN A 188 -12.99 2.16 -12.76
N ALA A 189 -12.93 2.43 -14.07
CA ALA A 189 -13.53 1.59 -15.10
C ALA A 189 -12.93 0.19 -15.13
N LEU A 190 -11.59 0.08 -15.13
CA LEU A 190 -10.91 -1.20 -15.12
C LEU A 190 -11.26 -1.99 -13.86
N ARG A 191 -11.19 -1.34 -12.71
CA ARG A 191 -11.45 -2.00 -11.43
C ARG A 191 -12.89 -2.47 -11.30
N GLN A 192 -13.85 -1.63 -11.68
CA GLN A 192 -15.26 -1.99 -11.68
C GLN A 192 -15.51 -3.18 -12.63
N GLY A 193 -14.96 -3.14 -13.85
CA GLY A 193 -15.09 -4.22 -14.82
C GLY A 193 -14.53 -5.55 -14.32
N VAL A 194 -13.35 -5.52 -13.70
CA VAL A 194 -12.72 -6.72 -13.09
C VAL A 194 -13.56 -7.27 -11.94
N LEU A 195 -14.02 -6.41 -11.03
CA LEU A 195 -14.83 -6.84 -9.89
C LEU A 195 -16.20 -7.37 -10.32
N ASP A 196 -16.84 -6.76 -11.31
CA ASP A 196 -18.11 -7.22 -11.85
C ASP A 196 -17.98 -8.55 -12.56
N TYR A 197 -16.90 -8.75 -13.32
CA TYR A 197 -16.56 -10.05 -13.88
C TYR A 197 -16.39 -11.08 -12.76
N ASP A 198 -15.56 -10.79 -11.76
CA ASP A 198 -15.26 -11.72 -10.67
C ASP A 198 -16.53 -12.11 -9.90
N ARG A 199 -17.40 -11.13 -9.61
CA ARG A 199 -18.66 -11.37 -8.89
C ARG A 199 -19.61 -12.28 -9.64
N ARG A 200 -19.71 -12.16 -10.97
CA ARG A 200 -20.54 -13.04 -11.80
C ARG A 200 -20.06 -14.49 -11.82
N HIS A 201 -18.79 -14.74 -11.52
CA HIS A 201 -18.21 -16.08 -11.44
C HIS A 201 -18.28 -16.70 -10.03
N GLY A 202 -18.89 -15.98 -9.09
CA GLY A 202 -19.17 -16.48 -7.74
C GLY A 202 -18.01 -16.34 -6.77
N TYR A 203 -18.36 -16.30 -5.48
CA TYR A 203 -17.41 -16.29 -4.38
C TYR A 203 -16.66 -17.62 -4.30
N ARG A 204 -15.34 -17.59 -4.03
CA ARG A 204 -14.46 -18.77 -3.96
C ARG A 204 -13.98 -19.09 -2.54
N GLY A 205 -14.60 -18.51 -1.53
CA GLY A 205 -14.29 -18.78 -0.12
C GLY A 205 -13.33 -17.75 0.51
N PRO A 206 -13.12 -17.85 1.83
CA PRO A 206 -12.16 -17.00 2.55
C PRO A 206 -10.72 -17.27 2.10
N GLU A 207 -9.86 -16.25 2.19
CA GLU A 207 -8.43 -16.32 1.82
C GLU A 207 -7.62 -17.20 2.79
N GLY A 208 -8.15 -17.43 3.99
CA GLY A 208 -7.51 -18.22 5.02
C GLY A 208 -8.37 -18.34 6.27
N HIS A 209 -7.80 -18.91 7.32
CA HIS A 209 -8.46 -19.10 8.59
C HIS A 209 -7.49 -18.96 9.76
N ILE A 210 -7.86 -18.14 10.73
CA ILE A 210 -7.15 -17.92 11.98
C ILE A 210 -7.84 -18.71 13.07
N ASN A 211 -7.09 -19.52 13.80
CA ASN A 211 -7.64 -20.29 14.91
C ASN A 211 -7.88 -19.38 16.11
N ILE A 212 -9.15 -19.04 16.38
CA ILE A 212 -9.55 -18.20 17.51
C ILE A 212 -10.26 -19.07 18.55
N VAL A 213 -9.53 -19.46 19.60
CA VAL A 213 -10.07 -20.27 20.71
C VAL A 213 -10.65 -19.36 21.78
N GLY A 214 -11.95 -19.49 22.07
CA GLY A 214 -12.63 -18.70 23.09
C GLY A 214 -12.59 -17.19 22.82
N ASN A 215 -12.38 -16.40 23.88
CA ASN A 215 -12.19 -14.95 23.80
C ASN A 215 -10.88 -14.57 24.51
N PRO A 216 -9.73 -14.69 23.83
CA PRO A 216 -8.44 -14.46 24.46
C PRO A 216 -8.26 -12.98 24.84
N ALA A 217 -7.58 -12.71 25.96
CA ALA A 217 -7.36 -11.35 26.44
C ALA A 217 -6.58 -10.46 25.46
N ASN A 218 -5.79 -11.08 24.57
CA ASN A 218 -4.99 -10.43 23.53
C ASN A 218 -5.61 -10.58 22.12
N LEU A 219 -6.93 -10.77 22.00
CA LEU A 219 -7.60 -11.02 20.73
C LEU A 219 -7.26 -9.96 19.66
N GLU A 220 -7.39 -8.67 19.95
CA GLU A 220 -7.09 -7.61 18.97
C GLU A 220 -5.64 -7.62 18.51
N GLU A 221 -4.68 -7.88 19.40
CA GLU A 221 -3.27 -7.97 19.04
C GLU A 221 -3.01 -9.15 18.10
N MET A 222 -3.62 -10.30 18.38
CA MET A 222 -3.53 -11.48 17.53
C MET A 222 -4.17 -11.25 16.15
N LEU A 223 -5.32 -10.57 16.09
CA LEU A 223 -5.99 -10.24 14.84
C LEU A 223 -5.16 -9.26 14.00
N GLU A 224 -4.56 -8.25 14.63
CA GLU A 224 -3.72 -7.28 13.94
C GLU A 224 -2.44 -7.92 13.41
N ASP A 225 -1.78 -8.75 14.21
CA ASP A 225 -0.59 -9.48 13.79
C ASP A 225 -0.92 -10.49 12.66
N ALA A 226 -2.12 -11.08 12.65
CA ALA A 226 -2.56 -11.94 11.55
C ALA A 226 -2.86 -11.15 10.27
N LEU A 227 -3.35 -9.91 10.39
CA LEU A 227 -3.66 -9.04 9.27
C LEU A 227 -2.45 -8.20 8.80
N SER A 228 -1.38 -8.09 9.58
CA SER A 228 -0.23 -7.23 9.27
C SER A 228 0.44 -7.62 7.96
N GLU A 229 0.59 -8.93 7.72
CA GLU A 229 1.17 -9.51 6.51
C GLU A 229 0.20 -9.52 5.32
N THR A 230 -1.09 -9.28 5.56
CA THR A 230 -2.09 -9.26 4.49
C THR A 230 -2.13 -7.87 3.86
N GLU A 231 -1.66 -7.75 2.62
CA GLU A 231 -1.69 -6.47 1.90
C GLU A 231 -3.11 -6.00 1.61
N GLU A 232 -3.35 -4.69 1.74
CA GLU A 232 -4.58 -4.05 1.27
C GLU A 232 -4.50 -3.87 -0.25
N SER A 233 -5.61 -4.13 -0.95
CA SER A 233 -5.65 -4.02 -2.40
C SER A 233 -6.80 -3.14 -2.82
N ASN A 234 -6.54 -1.92 -3.31
CA ASN A 234 -7.51 -1.01 -3.91
C ASN A 234 -8.93 -1.12 -3.30
N ASP A 235 -9.16 -0.51 -2.13
CA ASP A 235 -10.38 -0.57 -1.29
C ASP A 235 -10.97 -1.97 -0.99
N LEU A 236 -10.17 -3.02 -1.11
CA LEU A 236 -10.45 -4.35 -0.60
C LEU A 236 -9.64 -4.55 0.68
N TRP A 237 -10.27 -4.27 1.80
CA TRP A 237 -9.65 -4.38 3.11
C TRP A 237 -9.71 -5.82 3.61
N PRO A 238 -8.60 -6.36 4.12
CA PRO A 238 -8.61 -7.66 4.77
C PRO A 238 -9.27 -7.53 6.15
N ALA A 239 -10.08 -8.52 6.48
CA ALA A 239 -10.81 -8.57 7.75
C ALA A 239 -10.94 -10.00 8.24
N VAL A 240 -11.05 -10.17 9.55
CA VAL A 240 -11.27 -11.47 10.20
C VAL A 240 -12.69 -11.54 10.72
N ALA A 241 -13.45 -12.55 10.28
CA ALA A 241 -14.80 -12.78 10.76
C ALA A 241 -14.77 -13.29 12.21
N LEU A 242 -15.34 -12.53 13.15
CA LEU A 242 -15.49 -12.91 14.56
C LEU A 242 -16.79 -13.68 14.79
N VAL A 243 -17.81 -13.34 14.01
CA VAL A 243 -19.09 -14.03 13.91
C VAL A 243 -19.37 -14.22 12.42
N ALA A 244 -19.77 -15.43 12.03
CA ALA A 244 -20.17 -15.72 10.65
C ALA A 244 -21.46 -16.54 10.62
N GLY A 245 -22.57 -15.86 10.35
CA GLY A 245 -23.88 -16.46 10.14
C GLY A 245 -24.51 -15.99 8.83
N ALA A 246 -25.56 -16.68 8.39
CA ALA A 246 -26.22 -16.39 7.11
C ALA A 246 -26.83 -14.98 7.02
N ASN A 247 -27.19 -14.38 8.17
CA ASN A 247 -27.83 -13.06 8.23
C ASN A 247 -26.84 -11.93 8.59
N GLU A 248 -25.76 -12.26 9.30
CA GLU A 248 -24.82 -11.28 9.85
C GLU A 248 -23.40 -11.84 9.92
N ILE A 249 -22.43 -11.01 9.54
CA ILE A 249 -21.02 -11.17 9.89
C ILE A 249 -20.56 -9.98 10.71
N LYS A 250 -19.93 -10.25 11.85
CA LYS A 250 -19.14 -9.25 12.59
C LYS A 250 -17.68 -9.51 12.31
N ALA A 251 -16.95 -8.51 11.83
CA ALA A 251 -15.55 -8.65 11.43
C ALA A 251 -14.67 -7.56 12.03
N TYR A 252 -13.41 -7.91 12.28
CA TYR A 252 -12.34 -6.97 12.60
C TYR A 252 -11.57 -6.67 11.33
N VAL A 253 -11.58 -5.41 10.89
CA VAL A 253 -10.86 -4.92 9.71
C VAL A 253 -9.45 -4.49 10.13
N LYS A 254 -8.48 -4.72 9.24
CA LYS A 254 -7.11 -4.22 9.42
C LYS A 254 -7.12 -2.73 9.77
N GLY A 255 -6.33 -2.33 10.77
CA GLY A 255 -6.35 -0.96 11.31
C GLY A 255 -7.29 -0.76 12.49
N GLY A 256 -8.06 -1.78 12.89
CA GLY A 256 -8.78 -1.81 14.16
C GLY A 256 -10.21 -1.31 14.16
N GLU A 257 -10.87 -1.32 12.99
CA GLU A 257 -12.31 -1.05 12.86
C GLU A 257 -13.10 -2.36 13.03
N HIS A 258 -14.15 -2.33 13.86
CA HIS A 258 -15.13 -3.42 13.94
C HIS A 258 -16.32 -3.10 13.06
N ILE A 259 -16.66 -4.00 12.16
CA ILE A 259 -17.74 -3.81 11.20
C ILE A 259 -18.78 -4.91 11.32
N THR A 260 -19.99 -4.60 10.87
CA THR A 260 -21.10 -5.54 10.75
C THR A 260 -21.59 -5.55 9.31
N LEU A 261 -21.60 -6.72 8.68
CA LEU A 261 -22.15 -6.93 7.34
C LEU A 261 -23.48 -7.67 7.45
N SER A 262 -24.49 -7.20 6.73
CA SER A 262 -25.82 -7.81 6.70
C SER A 262 -26.51 -7.58 5.34
N GLY A 263 -27.62 -8.29 5.10
CA GLY A 263 -28.47 -8.11 3.93
C GLY A 263 -27.71 -8.24 2.60
N ASP A 264 -27.76 -7.20 1.76
CA ASP A 264 -27.14 -7.17 0.44
C ASP A 264 -25.61 -7.34 0.48
N GLY A 265 -24.97 -6.95 1.59
CA GLY A 265 -23.53 -7.09 1.78
C GLY A 265 -23.06 -8.56 1.86
N LEU A 266 -23.97 -9.49 2.12
CA LEU A 266 -23.66 -10.93 2.23
C LEU A 266 -24.04 -11.72 0.97
N LYS A 267 -24.86 -11.16 0.07
CA LYS A 267 -25.42 -11.87 -1.10
C LYS A 267 -24.35 -12.52 -1.98
N PHE A 268 -23.21 -11.86 -2.17
CA PHE A 268 -22.12 -12.38 -3.00
C PHE A 268 -21.57 -13.71 -2.47
N ALA A 269 -21.50 -13.88 -1.15
CA ALA A 269 -21.01 -15.09 -0.49
C ALA A 269 -22.12 -15.98 0.06
N ALA A 270 -23.38 -15.83 -0.38
CA ALA A 270 -24.53 -16.53 0.19
C ALA A 270 -24.34 -18.07 0.25
N LYS A 271 -23.70 -18.65 -0.77
CA LYS A 271 -23.40 -20.10 -0.83
C LYS A 271 -22.43 -20.57 0.26
N ALA A 272 -21.58 -19.70 0.77
CA ALA A 272 -20.57 -20.02 1.79
C ALA A 272 -21.14 -20.20 3.20
N PHE A 273 -22.41 -19.84 3.43
CA PHE A 273 -23.11 -20.07 4.70
C PHE A 273 -23.84 -21.41 4.77
N ASN A 274 -23.89 -22.15 3.66
CA ASN A 274 -24.53 -23.47 3.66
C ASN A 274 -23.62 -24.48 4.39
N ASP A 275 -24.18 -25.22 5.35
CA ASP A 275 -23.45 -26.25 6.09
C ASP A 275 -22.96 -27.41 5.22
N LYS A 276 -23.56 -27.60 4.04
CA LYS A 276 -23.13 -28.57 3.02
C LYS A 276 -22.09 -28.01 2.04
N ALA A 277 -21.70 -26.74 2.17
CA ALA A 277 -20.64 -26.17 1.34
C ALA A 277 -19.29 -26.86 1.65
N ASP A 278 -18.41 -26.91 0.65
CA ASP A 278 -17.03 -27.37 0.83
C ASP A 278 -16.39 -26.64 2.02
N GLN A 279 -15.61 -27.35 2.83
CA GLN A 279 -14.94 -26.82 4.01
C GLN A 279 -14.03 -25.61 3.66
N LYS A 280 -13.49 -25.58 2.44
CA LYS A 280 -12.70 -24.45 1.92
C LYS A 280 -13.54 -23.22 1.59
N MET A 281 -14.81 -23.42 1.24
CA MET A 281 -15.75 -22.36 0.87
C MET A 281 -16.46 -21.77 2.09
N ARG A 282 -16.59 -22.54 3.17
CA ARG A 282 -17.44 -22.21 4.31
C ARG A 282 -16.89 -21.02 5.12
N LEU A 283 -17.74 -20.02 5.33
CA LEU A 283 -17.45 -18.90 6.23
C LEU A 283 -17.72 -19.31 7.68
N ARG A 284 -16.75 -19.09 8.57
CA ARG A 284 -16.83 -19.39 10.00
C ARG A 284 -16.04 -18.36 10.81
N ARG A 285 -16.20 -18.37 12.13
CA ARG A 285 -15.35 -17.56 13.03
C ARG A 285 -13.88 -17.87 12.73
N GLY A 286 -13.06 -16.83 12.57
CA GLY A 286 -11.65 -16.92 12.17
C GLY A 286 -11.41 -16.84 10.67
N SER A 287 -12.43 -16.88 9.81
CA SER A 287 -12.24 -16.72 8.36
C SER A 287 -11.63 -15.37 8.01
N LEU A 288 -10.54 -15.39 7.23
CA LEU A 288 -9.92 -14.21 6.63
C LEU A 288 -10.69 -13.88 5.34
N ILE A 289 -11.33 -12.72 5.30
CA ILE A 289 -12.20 -12.28 4.22
C ILE A 289 -11.74 -10.92 3.69
N ARG A 290 -12.21 -10.56 2.49
CA ARG A 290 -12.12 -9.20 1.97
C ARG A 290 -13.44 -8.50 2.14
N VAL A 291 -13.38 -7.23 2.51
CA VAL A 291 -14.54 -6.36 2.63
C VAL A 291 -14.30 -5.07 1.87
N ARG A 292 -15.37 -4.48 1.36
CA ARG A 292 -15.35 -3.16 0.71
C ARG A 292 -16.58 -2.37 1.11
N LYS A 293 -16.52 -1.05 0.95
CA LYS A 293 -17.71 -0.20 0.94
C LYS A 293 -18.22 -0.09 -0.50
N ASP A 294 -19.54 -0.04 -0.65
CA ASP A 294 -20.15 0.43 -1.89
C ASP A 294 -20.25 1.97 -1.92
N ASP A 295 -20.80 2.51 -3.00
CA ASP A 295 -20.94 3.96 -3.20
C ASP A 295 -21.86 4.62 -2.14
N LYS A 296 -22.66 3.83 -1.41
CA LYS A 296 -23.51 4.27 -0.30
C LYS A 296 -22.84 4.13 1.06
N GLY A 297 -21.58 3.67 1.10
CA GLY A 297 -20.82 3.45 2.33
C GLY A 297 -21.17 2.15 3.06
N VAL A 298 -21.97 1.27 2.46
CA VAL A 298 -22.39 0.00 3.09
C VAL A 298 -21.31 -1.05 2.88
N TRP A 299 -20.95 -1.76 3.95
CA TRP A 299 -19.97 -2.85 3.91
C TRP A 299 -20.51 -4.07 3.17
N GLN A 300 -19.69 -4.62 2.28
CA GLN A 300 -19.99 -5.82 1.50
C GLN A 300 -18.82 -6.80 1.57
N ILE A 301 -19.11 -8.11 1.58
CA ILE A 301 -18.10 -9.12 1.28
C ILE A 301 -17.61 -8.89 -0.14
N ALA A 302 -16.30 -8.90 -0.29
CA ALA A 302 -15.60 -8.88 -1.55
C ALA A 302 -14.62 -10.04 -1.63
N GLN A 303 -13.90 -10.09 -2.74
CA GLN A 303 -12.84 -11.04 -2.95
C GLN A 303 -11.78 -10.41 -3.86
N LEU A 304 -10.52 -10.80 -3.69
CA LEU A 304 -9.48 -10.48 -4.66
C LEU A 304 -9.77 -11.18 -6.00
N PRO A 305 -9.82 -10.44 -7.11
CA PRO A 305 -10.04 -11.03 -8.42
C PRO A 305 -8.84 -11.89 -8.84
N LEU A 306 -9.13 -13.01 -9.49
CA LEU A 306 -8.11 -13.83 -10.16
C LEU A 306 -7.86 -13.39 -11.59
N VAL A 307 -8.85 -12.75 -12.22
CA VAL A 307 -8.71 -12.16 -13.54
C VAL A 307 -7.92 -10.85 -13.46
N GLU A 308 -7.14 -10.57 -14.49
CA GLU A 308 -6.44 -9.31 -14.68
C GLU A 308 -6.99 -8.60 -15.92
N SER A 309 -6.82 -7.28 -15.97
CA SER A 309 -7.20 -6.46 -17.11
C SER A 309 -6.16 -5.36 -17.30
N ALA A 310 -6.15 -4.76 -18.48
CA ALA A 310 -5.31 -3.62 -18.82
C ALA A 310 -6.15 -2.55 -19.53
N LEU A 311 -5.76 -1.29 -19.41
CA LEU A 311 -6.39 -0.19 -20.13
C LEU A 311 -5.32 0.82 -20.56
N LEU A 312 -5.35 1.21 -21.83
CA LEU A 312 -4.55 2.29 -22.40
C LEU A 312 -5.48 3.27 -23.12
N SER A 313 -5.32 4.55 -22.83
CA SER A 313 -5.93 5.64 -23.60
C SER A 313 -4.83 6.55 -24.12
N MET A 314 -4.82 6.80 -25.42
CA MET A 314 -3.82 7.62 -26.09
C MET A 314 -4.48 8.60 -27.06
N ASP A 315 -3.83 9.73 -27.27
CA ASP A 315 -4.20 10.68 -28.31
C ASP A 315 -3.72 10.17 -29.68
N PRO A 316 -4.62 10.06 -30.69
CA PRO A 316 -4.24 9.53 -31.99
C PRO A 316 -3.40 10.49 -32.83
N ALA A 317 -3.35 11.79 -32.49
CA ALA A 317 -2.62 12.78 -33.27
C ALA A 317 -1.12 12.81 -32.94
N ASP A 318 -0.76 12.66 -31.67
CA ASP A 318 0.63 12.77 -31.18
C ASP A 318 1.11 11.55 -30.38
N GLY A 319 0.24 10.55 -30.14
CA GLY A 319 0.56 9.36 -29.36
C GLY A 319 0.62 9.59 -27.85
N ALA A 320 0.24 10.77 -27.36
CA ALA A 320 0.31 11.11 -25.95
C ALA A 320 -0.59 10.19 -25.10
N ILE A 321 0.02 9.47 -24.15
CA ILE A 321 -0.70 8.62 -23.19
C ILE A 321 -1.50 9.49 -22.24
N ARG A 322 -2.83 9.39 -22.29
CA ARG A 322 -3.76 10.14 -21.43
C ARG A 322 -4.07 9.40 -20.13
N ALA A 323 -4.17 8.07 -20.22
CA ALA A 323 -4.36 7.17 -19.09
C ALA A 323 -3.75 5.80 -19.37
N LEU A 324 -3.17 5.16 -18.34
CA LEU A 324 -2.64 3.81 -18.43
C LEU A 324 -2.86 3.07 -17.11
N VAL A 325 -3.44 1.88 -17.19
CA VAL A 325 -3.65 0.98 -16.06
C VAL A 325 -3.16 -0.41 -16.45
N GLY A 326 -2.07 -0.85 -15.83
CA GLY A 326 -1.38 -2.09 -16.17
C GLY A 326 -1.90 -3.34 -15.48
N GLY A 327 -2.92 -3.24 -14.63
CA GLY A 327 -3.42 -4.38 -13.83
C GLY A 327 -4.43 -3.92 -12.79
N PHE A 328 -5.03 -4.89 -12.08
CA PHE A 328 -6.01 -4.62 -11.04
C PHE A 328 -5.41 -3.87 -9.84
N ASP A 329 -4.18 -4.22 -9.44
CA ASP A 329 -3.47 -3.56 -8.36
C ASP A 329 -1.95 -3.69 -8.50
N PHE A 330 -1.30 -2.54 -8.56
CA PHE A 330 0.15 -2.42 -8.72
C PHE A 330 0.93 -3.03 -7.55
N ASN A 331 0.44 -2.89 -6.32
CA ASN A 331 1.15 -3.42 -5.14
C ASN A 331 1.20 -4.95 -5.16
N ARG A 332 0.12 -5.58 -5.62
CA ARG A 332 0.03 -7.03 -5.81
C ARG A 332 0.85 -7.51 -7.01
N SER A 333 0.77 -6.79 -8.12
CA SER A 333 1.49 -7.14 -9.35
C SER A 333 1.99 -5.88 -10.06
N LYS A 334 3.31 -5.73 -10.05
CA LYS A 334 4.02 -4.66 -10.77
C LYS A 334 4.12 -4.93 -12.28
N PHE A 335 3.67 -6.11 -12.74
CA PHE A 335 3.67 -6.46 -14.16
C PHE A 335 2.66 -5.60 -14.91
N ASN A 336 3.13 -4.84 -15.90
CA ASN A 336 2.31 -3.93 -16.67
C ASN A 336 1.73 -4.66 -17.89
N HIS A 337 0.46 -5.07 -17.78
CA HIS A 337 -0.24 -5.78 -18.85
C HIS A 337 -0.45 -4.96 -20.13
N VAL A 338 -0.30 -3.63 -20.10
CA VAL A 338 -0.37 -2.80 -21.31
C VAL A 338 0.88 -3.00 -22.18
N THR A 339 2.06 -3.07 -21.57
CA THR A 339 3.34 -3.05 -22.30
C THR A 339 4.04 -4.41 -22.33
N GLN A 340 3.71 -5.33 -21.43
CA GLN A 340 4.44 -6.58 -21.24
C GLN A 340 3.60 -7.84 -21.55
N ALA A 341 2.26 -7.75 -21.55
CA ALA A 341 1.40 -8.92 -21.76
C ALA A 341 1.13 -9.17 -23.26
N TRP A 342 1.86 -10.10 -23.84
CA TRP A 342 1.56 -10.59 -25.19
C TRP A 342 0.30 -11.46 -25.19
N ARG A 343 -0.72 -11.06 -25.96
CA ARG A 343 -2.01 -11.75 -26.09
C ARG A 343 -2.47 -11.78 -27.54
N GLN A 344 -3.23 -12.81 -27.90
CA GLN A 344 -3.89 -12.86 -29.21
C GLN A 344 -4.99 -11.79 -29.27
N PRO A 345 -5.02 -10.92 -30.30
CA PRO A 345 -6.05 -9.88 -30.43
C PRO A 345 -7.43 -10.45 -30.80
N GLY A 346 -7.47 -11.63 -31.42
CA GLY A 346 -8.71 -12.22 -31.92
C GLY A 346 -9.39 -11.30 -32.94
N SER A 347 -10.71 -11.14 -32.84
CA SER A 347 -11.48 -10.34 -33.80
C SER A 347 -11.13 -8.84 -33.80
N SER A 348 -10.43 -8.31 -32.79
CA SER A 348 -10.00 -6.90 -32.79
C SER A 348 -8.91 -6.61 -33.83
N PHE A 349 -8.29 -7.64 -34.42
CA PHE A 349 -7.33 -7.48 -35.51
C PHE A 349 -8.00 -7.31 -36.88
N LYS A 350 -9.28 -7.68 -37.01
CA LYS A 350 -10.02 -7.64 -38.29
C LYS A 350 -9.96 -6.27 -38.98
N PRO A 351 -10.10 -5.11 -38.29
CA PRO A 351 -10.00 -3.80 -38.94
C PRO A 351 -8.73 -3.60 -39.77
N PHE A 352 -7.57 -4.15 -39.37
CA PHE A 352 -6.34 -4.05 -40.17
C PHE A 352 -6.43 -4.84 -41.49
N ILE A 353 -7.08 -6.01 -41.46
CA ILE A 353 -7.35 -6.80 -42.67
C ILE A 353 -8.31 -6.05 -43.60
N TYR A 354 -9.38 -5.47 -43.05
CA TYR A 354 -10.32 -4.67 -43.83
C TYR A 354 -9.67 -3.40 -44.40
N SER A 355 -8.77 -2.74 -43.66
CA SER A 355 -8.01 -1.60 -44.17
C SER A 355 -7.13 -1.98 -45.37
N ALA A 356 -6.45 -3.14 -45.31
CA ALA A 356 -5.66 -3.65 -46.43
C ALA A 356 -6.54 -3.99 -47.65
N ALA A 357 -7.77 -4.48 -47.43
CA ALA A 357 -8.73 -4.69 -48.52
C ALA A 357 -9.18 -3.37 -49.15
N LEU A 358 -9.49 -2.35 -48.34
CA LEU A 358 -9.85 -1.01 -48.83
C LEU A 358 -8.71 -0.39 -49.66
N GLU A 359 -7.46 -0.53 -49.21
CA GLU A 359 -6.27 -0.08 -49.95
C GLU A 359 -6.14 -0.79 -51.31
N LYS A 360 -6.60 -2.04 -51.43
CA LYS A 360 -6.66 -2.80 -52.69
C LYS A 360 -7.88 -2.48 -53.56
N GLY A 361 -8.67 -1.46 -53.22
CA GLY A 361 -9.82 -1.02 -54.01
C GLY A 361 -11.15 -1.68 -53.65
N PHE A 362 -11.21 -2.44 -52.55
CA PHE A 362 -12.50 -2.83 -51.97
C PHE A 362 -13.19 -1.58 -51.39
N THR A 363 -14.51 -1.65 -51.29
CA THR A 363 -15.33 -0.58 -50.68
C THR A 363 -16.21 -1.18 -49.60
N ALA A 364 -16.85 -0.33 -48.79
CA ALA A 364 -17.87 -0.77 -47.84
C ALA A 364 -19.08 -1.47 -48.51
N ALA A 365 -19.26 -1.29 -49.82
CA ALA A 365 -20.33 -1.93 -50.60
C ALA A 365 -19.88 -3.20 -51.34
N THR A 366 -18.59 -3.57 -51.28
CA THR A 366 -18.10 -4.78 -51.93
C THR A 366 -18.72 -6.00 -51.24
N VAL A 367 -19.43 -6.82 -52.01
CA VAL A 367 -20.08 -8.03 -51.50
C VAL A 367 -19.03 -9.11 -51.22
N ILE A 368 -19.01 -9.62 -49.99
CA ILE A 368 -18.12 -10.70 -49.55
C ILE A 368 -18.95 -11.94 -49.25
N ASN A 369 -18.47 -13.09 -49.70
CA ASN A 369 -19.14 -14.37 -49.46
C ASN A 369 -18.84 -14.86 -48.03
N ASP A 370 -19.86 -14.98 -47.19
CA ASP A 370 -19.79 -15.55 -45.83
C ASP A 370 -20.31 -17.00 -45.83
N ALA A 371 -19.80 -17.81 -46.76
CA ALA A 371 -20.11 -19.23 -46.85
C ALA A 371 -19.01 -20.07 -46.17
N PRO A 372 -19.29 -21.32 -45.76
CA PRO A 372 -18.29 -22.22 -45.22
C PRO A 372 -17.06 -22.33 -46.13
N ILE A 373 -15.88 -22.19 -45.54
CA ILE A 373 -14.59 -22.27 -46.25
C ILE A 373 -13.76 -23.43 -45.71
N VAL A 374 -13.08 -24.14 -46.62
CA VAL A 374 -12.05 -25.14 -46.31
C VAL A 374 -10.75 -24.62 -46.90
N LEU A 375 -9.70 -24.57 -46.09
CA LEU A 375 -8.35 -24.21 -46.52
C LEU A 375 -7.51 -25.49 -46.46
N ASP A 376 -7.07 -25.99 -47.61
CA ASP A 376 -6.15 -27.12 -47.66
C ASP A 376 -4.75 -26.67 -47.16
N PRO A 377 -4.08 -27.48 -46.31
CA PRO A 377 -2.85 -27.10 -45.62
C PRO A 377 -1.62 -26.86 -46.51
#